data_AF-A0A1Q9P691-F1
#
_entry.id   AF-A0A1Q9P691-F1
#
_cell.length_a   1.000
_cell.length_b   1.000
_cell.length_c   1.000
_cell.angle_alpha   90.00
_cell.angle_beta   90.00
_cell.angle_gamma   90.00
#
_symmetry.space_group_name_H-M   'P 1'
#
loop_
_entity.id
_entity.type
_entity.pdbx_description
1 polymer ?
#
loop_
_entity_poly.entity_id
_entity_poly.type
_entity_poly.pdbx_seq_one_letter_code
_entity_poly.pdbx_strand_id
1 'polypeptide(L)'
;MINTVLGPISEDELGITLMHEHIVVDIIGADREGRSYTIEEVVEYVLPYLIEAQNKGCQTIVEATPLGLGRDLDVLVECSKKSDLNIITCTGAWDGSTVKGLSVPDAIKKMSIDEIAIVWTREFEEGIDDTGIKPGYIKLALGDEGEIFPLQEKILRAGARTSLKTGMRIQCHIWDSSSVPRAIEIIEEENLPYDRFIWVHADGLMDMEKIIKFGKKGIWIQFDGIGTVEKFTKYPPAIRKLIEENLIPQLLFGQDSGSFWV
;
A
#
# COMPACT_ATOMS: atom_id res chain seq x y z
N MET A 1 -11.45 4.47 -14.95
CA MET A 1 -11.32 3.00 -14.85
C MET A 1 -10.23 2.69 -13.84
N ILE A 2 -10.47 1.76 -12.93
CA ILE A 2 -9.59 1.36 -11.84
C ILE A 2 -9.33 -0.13 -11.99
N ASN A 3 -8.06 -0.54 -12.06
CA ASN A 3 -7.73 -1.95 -12.25
C ASN A 3 -7.96 -2.74 -10.95
N THR A 4 -8.72 -3.83 -11.04
CA THR A 4 -8.85 -4.85 -10.00
C THR A 4 -8.28 -6.18 -10.49
N VAL A 5 -8.13 -7.15 -9.60
CA VAL A 5 -7.67 -8.51 -9.96
C VAL A 5 -8.64 -9.27 -10.87
N LEU A 6 -9.90 -8.84 -10.96
CA LEU A 6 -10.90 -9.41 -11.89
C LEU A 6 -11.15 -8.53 -13.13
N GLY A 7 -10.36 -7.47 -13.30
CA GLY A 7 -10.47 -6.53 -14.42
C GLY A 7 -10.82 -5.11 -13.99
N PRO A 8 -10.90 -4.17 -14.93
CA PRO A 8 -11.11 -2.77 -14.61
C PRO A 8 -12.58 -2.48 -14.26
N ILE A 9 -12.79 -1.67 -13.22
CA ILE A 9 -14.09 -1.16 -12.78
C ILE A 9 -14.17 0.37 -12.99
N SER A 10 -15.37 0.93 -12.98
CA SER A 10 -15.59 2.38 -12.95
C SER A 10 -15.45 2.95 -11.52
N GLU A 11 -15.45 4.28 -11.40
CA GLU A 11 -15.31 4.95 -10.09
C GLU A 11 -16.56 4.76 -9.21
N ASP A 12 -17.74 4.64 -9.81
CA ASP A 12 -19.01 4.40 -9.12
C ASP A 12 -19.13 2.95 -8.58
N GLU A 13 -18.30 2.02 -9.08
CA GLU A 13 -18.22 0.64 -8.61
C GLU A 13 -17.29 0.47 -7.39
N LEU A 14 -16.49 1.48 -7.02
CA LEU A 14 -15.58 1.42 -5.86
C LEU A 14 -16.33 1.22 -4.54
N GLY A 15 -17.39 2.00 -4.32
CA GLY A 15 -18.13 1.95 -3.07
C GLY A 15 -17.33 2.29 -1.82
N ILE A 16 -17.79 1.76 -0.67
CA ILE A 16 -17.01 1.83 0.57
C ILE A 16 -15.74 0.99 0.39
N THR A 17 -14.59 1.64 0.54
CA THR A 17 -13.27 1.06 0.25
C THR A 17 -12.41 1.03 1.52
N LEU A 18 -11.84 -0.12 1.84
CA LEU A 18 -10.76 -0.25 2.81
C LEU A 18 -9.42 0.00 2.10
N MET A 19 -8.76 1.10 2.41
CA MET A 19 -7.63 1.62 1.62
C MET A 19 -6.28 0.99 1.94
N HIS A 20 -6.19 0.10 2.93
CA HIS A 20 -4.95 -0.58 3.29
C HIS A 20 -5.23 -1.84 4.09
N GLU A 21 -5.20 -2.98 3.40
CA GLU A 21 -5.36 -4.30 4.02
C GLU A 21 -4.36 -5.30 3.42
N HIS A 22 -4.15 -6.40 4.12
CA HIS A 22 -3.30 -7.50 3.71
C HIS A 22 -4.07 -8.82 3.77
N ILE A 23 -4.29 -9.43 2.61
CA ILE A 23 -4.98 -10.73 2.55
C ILE A 23 -4.03 -11.84 2.95
N VAL A 24 -2.82 -11.80 2.41
CA VAL A 24 -1.75 -12.76 2.72
C VAL A 24 -0.43 -12.01 2.80
N VAL A 25 0.37 -12.36 3.81
CA VAL A 25 1.75 -11.91 3.93
C VAL A 25 2.63 -13.13 4.11
N ASP A 26 3.55 -13.32 3.17
CA ASP A 26 4.53 -14.41 3.18
C ASP A 26 5.94 -13.84 3.32
N ILE A 27 6.56 -14.08 4.48
CA ILE A 27 7.87 -13.55 4.82
C ILE A 27 8.99 -14.60 4.71
N ILE A 28 8.75 -15.72 4.00
CA ILE A 28 9.74 -16.79 3.81
C ILE A 28 10.99 -16.38 3.01
N GLY A 29 11.00 -15.16 2.46
CA GLY A 29 12.13 -14.52 1.79
C GLY A 29 11.84 -14.20 0.33
N ALA A 30 12.13 -12.97 -0.07
CA ALA A 30 11.77 -12.39 -1.37
C ALA A 30 12.39 -13.06 -2.61
N ASP A 31 13.45 -13.85 -2.43
CA ASP A 31 14.14 -14.58 -3.50
C ASP A 31 13.74 -16.07 -3.56
N ARG A 32 12.80 -16.50 -2.72
CA ARG A 32 12.31 -17.88 -2.73
C ARG A 32 11.16 -18.01 -3.72
N GLU A 33 11.24 -19.02 -4.58
CA GLU A 33 10.15 -19.38 -5.47
C GLU A 33 9.09 -20.24 -4.78
N GLY A 34 7.84 -20.02 -5.16
CA GLY A 34 6.69 -20.75 -4.65
C GLY A 34 6.13 -20.20 -3.34
N ARG A 35 5.05 -20.83 -2.90
CA ARG A 35 4.29 -20.50 -1.70
C ARG A 35 4.44 -21.61 -0.67
N SER A 36 4.49 -21.24 0.61
CA SER A 36 4.55 -22.17 1.74
C SER A 36 3.18 -22.75 2.13
N TYR A 37 2.14 -22.28 1.46
CA TYR A 37 0.73 -22.60 1.64
C TYR A 37 0.06 -22.97 0.31
N THR A 38 -1.11 -23.58 0.40
CA THR A 38 -2.05 -23.72 -0.72
C THR A 38 -2.99 -22.53 -0.80
N ILE A 39 -3.53 -22.26 -2.00
CA ILE A 39 -4.51 -21.17 -2.19
C ILE A 39 -5.74 -21.42 -1.30
N GLU A 40 -6.18 -22.67 -1.22
CA GLU A 40 -7.33 -23.10 -0.43
C GLU A 40 -7.15 -22.81 1.06
N GLU A 41 -5.98 -23.09 1.64
CA GLU A 41 -5.69 -22.80 3.06
C GLU A 41 -5.84 -21.31 3.38
N VAL A 42 -5.29 -20.44 2.52
CA VAL A 42 -5.42 -18.99 2.72
C VAL A 42 -6.87 -18.55 2.57
N VAL A 43 -7.52 -18.97 1.48
CA VAL A 43 -8.91 -18.61 1.19
C VAL A 43 -9.85 -19.06 2.31
N GLU A 44 -9.74 -20.28 2.81
CA GLU A 44 -10.57 -20.78 3.91
C GLU A 44 -10.40 -19.95 5.19
N TYR A 45 -9.18 -19.47 5.46
CA TYR A 45 -8.90 -18.62 6.61
C TYR A 45 -9.46 -17.20 6.46
N VAL A 46 -9.23 -16.55 5.32
CA VAL A 46 -9.50 -15.12 5.14
C VAL A 46 -10.95 -14.83 4.71
N LEU A 47 -11.59 -15.76 4.01
CA LEU A 47 -12.92 -15.56 3.41
C LEU A 47 -14.00 -15.14 4.43
N PRO A 48 -14.07 -15.69 5.67
CA PRO A 48 -15.04 -15.23 6.66
C PRO A 48 -14.93 -13.72 6.96
N TYR A 49 -13.71 -13.18 7.03
CA TYR A 49 -13.48 -11.76 7.29
C TYR A 49 -13.84 -10.89 6.09
N LEU A 50 -13.53 -11.36 4.87
CA LEU A 50 -13.92 -10.67 3.63
C LEU A 50 -15.46 -10.62 3.50
N ILE A 51 -16.15 -11.72 3.77
CA ILE A 51 -17.61 -11.76 3.78
C ILE A 51 -18.18 -10.88 4.91
N GLU A 52 -17.56 -10.83 6.08
CA GLU A 52 -17.98 -9.91 7.14
C GLU A 52 -17.84 -8.44 6.70
N ALA A 53 -16.73 -8.07 6.06
CA ALA A 53 -16.53 -6.73 5.52
C ALA A 53 -17.58 -6.39 4.46
N GLN A 54 -17.84 -7.31 3.52
CA GLN A 54 -18.85 -7.16 2.47
C GLN A 54 -20.25 -6.97 3.09
N ASN A 55 -20.62 -7.79 4.08
CA ASN A 55 -21.92 -7.68 4.77
C ASN A 55 -22.08 -6.36 5.54
N LYS A 56 -20.96 -5.72 5.92
CA LYS A 56 -20.95 -4.39 6.54
C LYS A 56 -20.95 -3.25 5.50
N GLY A 57 -21.08 -3.57 4.21
CA GLY A 57 -21.19 -2.63 3.11
C GLY A 57 -19.86 -2.28 2.43
N CYS A 58 -18.75 -2.92 2.79
CA CYS A 58 -17.52 -2.80 2.03
C CYS A 58 -17.73 -3.37 0.62
N GLN A 59 -17.17 -2.71 -0.40
CA GLN A 59 -17.24 -3.16 -1.78
C GLN A 59 -15.84 -3.35 -2.39
N THR A 60 -14.84 -2.63 -1.87
CA THR A 60 -13.47 -2.69 -2.40
C THR A 60 -12.43 -2.79 -1.29
N ILE A 61 -11.43 -3.64 -1.51
CA ILE A 61 -10.21 -3.72 -0.70
C ILE A 61 -9.02 -3.30 -1.55
N VAL A 62 -8.20 -2.41 -1.01
CA VAL A 62 -6.88 -2.08 -1.53
C VAL A 62 -5.87 -2.97 -0.82
N GLU A 63 -5.45 -4.02 -1.53
CA GLU A 63 -4.53 -5.04 -1.04
C GLU A 63 -3.09 -4.56 -1.21
N ALA A 64 -2.34 -4.56 -0.11
CA ALA A 64 -1.10 -3.80 0.03
C ALA A 64 0.15 -4.62 0.23
N THR A 65 0.19 -5.81 -0.37
CA THR A 65 1.33 -6.71 -0.31
C THR A 65 2.14 -6.60 -1.62
N PRO A 66 3.27 -5.86 -1.64
CA PRO A 66 4.14 -5.76 -2.80
C PRO A 66 5.17 -6.89 -2.85
N LEU A 67 6.10 -6.80 -3.81
CA LEU A 67 7.32 -7.62 -3.80
C LEU A 67 8.10 -7.41 -2.50
N GLY A 68 8.58 -8.50 -1.91
CA GLY A 68 9.23 -8.51 -0.60
C GLY A 68 8.32 -8.95 0.56
N LEU A 69 6.99 -8.92 0.37
CA LEU A 69 6.00 -9.37 1.37
C LEU A 69 5.10 -10.53 0.90
N GLY A 70 5.38 -11.10 -0.27
CA GLY A 70 4.68 -12.31 -0.74
C GLY A 70 3.39 -12.06 -1.53
N ARG A 71 3.35 -11.02 -2.38
CA ARG A 71 2.24 -10.74 -3.32
C ARG A 71 1.82 -12.01 -4.06
N ASP A 72 0.57 -12.45 -3.88
CA ASP A 72 0.04 -13.68 -4.50
C ASP A 72 -1.29 -13.43 -5.23
N LEU A 73 -1.20 -13.22 -6.55
CA LEU A 73 -2.36 -12.85 -7.37
C LEU A 73 -3.40 -13.97 -7.47
N ASP A 74 -3.02 -15.25 -7.41
CA ASP A 74 -3.99 -16.35 -7.48
C ASP A 74 -4.90 -16.36 -6.26
N VAL A 75 -4.32 -16.13 -5.07
CA VAL A 75 -5.07 -15.97 -3.82
C VAL A 75 -6.02 -14.77 -3.92
N LEU A 76 -5.54 -13.63 -4.43
CA LEU A 76 -6.37 -12.43 -4.54
C LEU A 76 -7.56 -12.65 -5.50
N VAL A 77 -7.34 -13.32 -6.63
CA VAL A 77 -8.39 -13.66 -7.59
C VAL A 77 -9.45 -14.56 -6.96
N GLU A 78 -9.04 -15.61 -6.26
CA GLU A 78 -9.99 -16.52 -5.61
C GLU A 78 -10.74 -15.85 -4.45
N CYS A 79 -10.07 -15.00 -3.67
CA CYS A 79 -10.70 -14.20 -2.64
C CYS A 79 -11.75 -13.24 -3.22
N SER A 80 -11.42 -12.52 -4.31
CA SER A 80 -12.34 -11.58 -4.96
C SER A 80 -13.59 -12.30 -5.48
N LYS A 81 -13.43 -13.43 -6.18
CA LYS A 81 -14.56 -14.23 -6.69
C LYS A 81 -15.48 -14.75 -5.59
N LYS A 82 -14.92 -15.22 -4.47
CA LYS A 82 -15.69 -15.88 -3.40
C LYS A 82 -16.34 -14.89 -2.43
N SER A 83 -15.79 -13.69 -2.30
CA SER A 83 -16.30 -12.65 -1.40
C SER A 83 -17.19 -11.61 -2.07
N ASP A 84 -17.19 -11.55 -3.41
CA ASP A 84 -17.86 -10.50 -4.20
C ASP A 84 -17.34 -9.08 -3.88
N LEU A 85 -16.08 -9.00 -3.43
CA LEU A 85 -15.35 -7.75 -3.24
C LEU A 85 -14.45 -7.48 -4.44
N ASN A 86 -14.39 -6.21 -4.84
CA ASN A 86 -13.31 -5.72 -5.70
C ASN A 86 -12.00 -5.75 -4.92
N ILE A 87 -10.95 -6.32 -5.50
CA ILE A 87 -9.61 -6.32 -4.89
C ILE A 87 -8.65 -5.61 -5.83
N ILE A 88 -8.06 -4.51 -5.36
CA ILE A 88 -7.06 -3.73 -6.07
C ILE A 88 -5.68 -4.17 -5.56
N THR A 89 -4.85 -4.71 -6.45
CA THR A 89 -3.46 -5.08 -6.13
C THR A 89 -2.49 -3.95 -6.48
N CYS A 90 -1.22 -4.11 -6.07
CA CYS A 90 -0.17 -3.13 -6.24
C CYS A 90 1.02 -3.65 -7.06
N THR A 91 1.76 -2.70 -7.63
CA THR A 91 3.18 -2.86 -7.95
C THR A 91 4.03 -2.28 -6.83
N GLY A 92 5.34 -2.25 -6.99
CA GLY A 92 6.27 -1.70 -6.01
C GLY A 92 7.00 -2.78 -5.22
N ALA A 93 7.65 -2.35 -4.14
CA ALA A 93 8.48 -3.23 -3.34
C ALA A 93 8.57 -2.73 -1.89
N TRP A 94 8.75 -3.67 -0.97
CA TRP A 94 8.94 -3.40 0.45
C TRP A 94 10.35 -3.83 0.88
N ASP A 95 11.08 -2.90 1.51
CA ASP A 95 12.41 -3.15 2.08
C ASP A 95 12.43 -2.87 3.57
N GLY A 96 12.46 -3.92 4.40
CA GLY A 96 12.73 -3.81 5.82
C GLY A 96 14.24 -3.81 6.04
N SER A 97 14.90 -2.69 5.76
CA SER A 97 16.36 -2.54 5.85
C SER A 97 16.91 -2.95 7.23
N THR A 98 16.09 -2.87 8.30
CA THR A 98 16.45 -3.27 9.66
C THR A 98 15.87 -4.64 10.08
N VAL A 99 14.97 -5.22 9.28
CA VAL A 99 14.31 -6.49 9.57
C VAL A 99 14.97 -7.63 8.77
N LYS A 100 15.76 -8.46 9.46
CA LYS A 100 16.45 -9.59 8.84
C LYS A 100 15.48 -10.54 8.13
N GLY A 101 15.80 -10.90 6.88
CA GLY A 101 15.02 -11.84 6.06
C GLY A 101 13.91 -11.19 5.23
N LEU A 102 13.70 -9.89 5.44
CA LEU A 102 12.57 -9.13 4.94
C LEU A 102 13.13 -7.97 4.09
N SER A 103 13.41 -8.23 2.82
CA SER A 103 14.04 -7.28 1.92
C SER A 103 13.54 -7.47 0.50
N VAL A 104 13.67 -6.46 -0.34
CA VAL A 104 13.32 -6.55 -1.76
C VAL A 104 14.10 -7.67 -2.47
N PRO A 105 13.55 -8.27 -3.54
CA PRO A 105 14.27 -9.27 -4.33
C PRO A 105 15.64 -8.76 -4.80
N ASP A 106 16.63 -9.65 -4.86
CA ASP A 106 17.99 -9.33 -5.27
C ASP A 106 18.07 -8.71 -6.66
N ALA A 107 17.15 -9.09 -7.55
CA ALA A 107 16.99 -8.48 -8.87
C ALA A 107 16.74 -6.95 -8.75
N ILE A 108 15.81 -6.54 -7.90
CA ILE A 108 15.50 -5.12 -7.64
C ILE A 108 16.68 -4.41 -6.98
N LYS A 109 17.43 -5.08 -6.09
CA LYS A 109 18.64 -4.50 -5.47
C LYS A 109 19.70 -4.13 -6.51
N LYS A 110 19.88 -4.96 -7.54
CA LYS A 110 20.89 -4.79 -8.60
C LYS A 110 20.48 -3.82 -9.70
N MET A 111 19.18 -3.62 -9.91
CA MET A 111 18.66 -2.67 -10.87
C MET A 111 18.92 -1.22 -10.47
N SER A 112 19.14 -0.38 -11.47
CA SER A 112 19.09 1.08 -11.38
C SER A 112 17.66 1.59 -11.15
N ILE A 113 17.53 2.86 -10.74
CA ILE A 113 16.22 3.51 -10.53
C ILE A 113 15.34 3.42 -11.79
N ASP A 114 15.92 3.67 -12.97
CA ASP A 114 15.18 3.67 -14.24
C ASP A 114 14.75 2.26 -14.67
N GLU A 115 15.58 1.25 -14.44
CA GLU A 115 15.22 -0.15 -14.70
C GLU A 115 14.04 -0.59 -13.83
N ILE A 116 14.05 -0.24 -12.53
CA ILE A 116 12.92 -0.53 -11.63
C ILE A 116 11.65 0.18 -12.14
N ALA A 117 11.75 1.46 -12.51
CA ALA A 117 10.61 2.22 -13.01
C ALA A 117 10.06 1.65 -14.33
N ILE A 118 10.92 1.12 -15.22
CA ILE A 118 10.51 0.43 -16.44
C ILE A 118 9.72 -0.84 -16.10
N VAL A 119 10.20 -1.66 -15.16
CA VAL A 119 9.49 -2.89 -14.74
C VAL A 119 8.09 -2.55 -14.22
N TRP A 120 7.97 -1.61 -13.28
CA TRP A 120 6.67 -1.25 -12.71
C TRP A 120 5.74 -0.54 -13.71
N THR A 121 6.28 0.24 -14.64
CA THR A 121 5.50 0.81 -15.75
C THR A 121 4.95 -0.30 -16.64
N ARG A 122 5.76 -1.31 -16.97
CA ARG A 122 5.31 -2.47 -17.74
C ARG A 122 4.24 -3.26 -17.01
N GLU A 123 4.37 -3.48 -15.70
CA GLU A 123 3.31 -4.13 -14.91
C GLU A 123 1.96 -3.40 -15.03
N PHE A 124 1.97 -2.07 -15.05
CA PHE A 124 0.78 -1.25 -15.28
C PHE A 124 0.22 -1.34 -16.71
N GLU A 125 1.10 -1.34 -17.72
CA GLU A 125 0.70 -1.32 -19.13
C GLU A 125 0.26 -2.69 -19.65
N GLU A 126 0.91 -3.76 -19.21
CA GLU A 126 0.80 -5.10 -19.77
C GLU A 126 0.22 -6.12 -18.77
N GLY A 127 0.41 -5.89 -17.47
CA GLY A 127 0.04 -6.81 -16.39
C GLY A 127 1.25 -7.27 -15.59
N ILE A 128 1.01 -7.72 -14.36
CA ILE A 128 2.02 -8.28 -13.47
C ILE A 128 2.38 -9.68 -13.97
N ASP A 129 3.68 -9.93 -14.14
CA ASP A 129 4.22 -11.15 -14.74
C ASP A 129 3.48 -11.50 -16.05
N ASP A 130 3.05 -12.75 -16.24
CA ASP A 130 2.29 -13.19 -17.41
C ASP A 130 0.77 -13.28 -17.14
N THR A 131 0.27 -12.64 -16.07
CA THR A 131 -1.12 -12.80 -15.63
C THR A 131 -2.12 -11.91 -16.37
N GLY A 132 -1.65 -10.81 -16.97
CA GLY A 132 -2.50 -9.74 -17.50
C GLY A 132 -3.24 -8.91 -16.43
N ILE A 133 -3.05 -9.21 -15.13
CA ILE A 133 -3.64 -8.47 -14.02
C ILE A 133 -2.81 -7.21 -13.80
N LYS A 134 -3.45 -6.04 -13.86
CA LYS A 134 -2.77 -4.74 -13.74
C LYS A 134 -2.88 -4.19 -12.32
N PRO A 135 -1.81 -3.61 -11.77
CA PRO A 135 -1.87 -2.91 -10.49
C PRO A 135 -2.74 -1.65 -10.59
N GLY A 136 -3.34 -1.26 -9.46
CA GLY A 136 -4.04 0.02 -9.33
C GLY A 136 -3.16 1.15 -8.80
N TYR A 137 -2.05 0.80 -8.13
CA TYR A 137 -1.19 1.76 -7.44
C TYR A 137 0.20 1.16 -7.15
N ILE A 138 1.11 1.98 -6.63
CA ILE A 138 2.48 1.61 -6.25
C ILE A 138 2.56 1.56 -4.73
N LYS A 139 2.96 0.42 -4.16
CA LYS A 139 3.16 0.26 -2.71
C LYS A 139 4.65 0.24 -2.39
N LEU A 140 5.06 1.07 -1.43
CA LEU A 140 6.45 1.17 -0.94
C LEU A 140 6.49 1.16 0.59
N ALA A 141 7.67 0.88 1.14
CA ALA A 141 7.96 1.10 2.57
C ALA A 141 9.32 1.74 2.78
N LEU A 142 9.34 2.72 3.68
CA LEU A 142 10.49 3.55 3.99
C LEU A 142 10.50 3.88 5.49
N GLY A 143 11.61 4.44 5.97
CA GLY A 143 11.62 5.13 7.25
C GLY A 143 11.85 4.21 8.45
N ASP A 144 12.53 3.09 8.23
CA ASP A 144 12.90 2.18 9.32
C ASP A 144 13.73 2.95 10.34
N GLU A 145 13.34 2.87 11.62
CA GLU A 145 14.01 3.57 12.72
C GLU A 145 14.11 5.10 12.55
N GLY A 146 13.23 5.68 11.74
CA GLY A 146 13.21 7.13 11.48
C GLY A 146 14.14 7.59 10.35
N GLU A 147 14.84 6.66 9.69
CA GLU A 147 15.77 6.97 8.59
C GLU A 147 15.32 6.36 7.26
N ILE A 148 15.63 7.06 6.15
CA ILE A 148 15.44 6.52 4.80
C ILE A 148 16.78 5.98 4.30
N PHE A 149 16.88 4.66 4.21
CA PHE A 149 18.10 3.99 3.75
C PHE A 149 18.30 4.11 2.22
N PRO A 150 19.52 3.92 1.70
CA PRO A 150 19.80 4.08 0.26
C PRO A 150 18.90 3.26 -0.67
N LEU A 151 18.54 2.03 -0.26
CA LEU A 151 17.64 1.16 -1.03
C LEU A 151 16.20 1.68 -1.01
N GLN A 152 15.74 2.17 0.15
CA GLN A 152 14.44 2.83 0.32
C GLN A 152 14.34 4.11 -0.52
N GLU A 153 15.36 4.96 -0.51
CA GLU A 153 15.42 6.13 -1.41
C GLU A 153 15.37 5.71 -2.89
N LYS A 154 16.13 4.65 -3.26
CA LYS A 154 16.14 4.13 -4.63
C LYS A 154 14.75 3.71 -5.09
N ILE A 155 14.00 2.96 -4.28
CA ILE A 155 12.64 2.51 -4.62
C ILE A 155 11.63 3.65 -4.60
N LEU A 156 11.78 4.66 -3.74
CA LEU A 156 10.93 5.86 -3.75
C LEU A 156 11.10 6.65 -5.05
N ARG A 157 12.35 6.87 -5.49
CA ARG A 157 12.62 7.54 -6.77
C ARG A 157 12.05 6.77 -7.96
N ALA A 158 12.22 5.44 -7.96
CA ALA A 158 11.64 4.59 -9.01
C ALA A 158 10.11 4.67 -9.00
N GLY A 159 9.50 4.71 -7.82
CA GLY A 159 8.05 4.86 -7.64
C GLY A 159 7.56 6.21 -8.15
N ALA A 160 8.29 7.30 -7.86
CA ALA A 160 7.98 8.63 -8.36
C ALA A 160 7.99 8.68 -9.90
N ARG A 161 9.04 8.13 -10.53
CA ARG A 161 9.13 8.06 -12.01
C ARG A 161 8.04 7.19 -12.62
N THR A 162 7.69 6.09 -11.98
CA THR A 162 6.58 5.22 -12.39
C THR A 162 5.25 5.96 -12.30
N SER A 163 5.01 6.66 -11.19
CA SER A 163 3.81 7.47 -10.96
C SER A 163 3.66 8.57 -12.02
N LEU A 164 4.74 9.27 -12.36
CA LEU A 164 4.74 10.31 -13.39
C LEU A 164 4.40 9.76 -14.79
N LYS A 165 4.82 8.54 -15.12
CA LYS A 165 4.51 7.91 -16.42
C LYS A 165 3.09 7.34 -16.51
N THR A 166 2.61 6.76 -15.42
CA THR A 166 1.38 5.94 -15.41
C THR A 166 0.17 6.67 -14.83
N GLY A 167 0.40 7.70 -14.02
CA GLY A 167 -0.62 8.32 -13.19
C GLY A 167 -1.05 7.47 -11.99
N MET A 168 -0.35 6.38 -11.65
CA MET A 168 -0.60 5.66 -10.40
C MET A 168 -0.22 6.51 -9.18
N ARG A 169 -0.89 6.31 -8.04
CA ARG A 169 -0.48 6.90 -6.76
C ARG A 169 0.51 6.00 -6.03
N ILE A 170 1.36 6.60 -5.21
CA ILE A 170 2.26 5.92 -4.30
C ILE A 170 1.60 5.85 -2.93
N GLN A 171 1.42 4.64 -2.45
CA GLN A 171 1.04 4.34 -1.07
C GLN A 171 2.30 3.93 -0.31
N CYS A 172 2.74 4.76 0.61
CA CYS A 172 4.05 4.63 1.22
C CYS A 172 3.94 4.38 2.73
N HIS A 173 4.28 3.17 3.17
CA HIS A 173 4.49 2.82 4.58
C HIS A 173 5.59 3.69 5.17
N ILE A 174 5.24 4.50 6.16
CA ILE A 174 6.17 5.26 7.00
C ILE A 174 5.62 5.25 8.43
N TRP A 175 6.15 4.38 9.29
CA TRP A 175 5.72 4.28 10.69
C TRP A 175 6.19 5.48 11.53
N ASP A 176 7.48 5.83 11.42
CA ASP A 176 8.03 6.99 12.12
C ASP A 176 7.92 8.25 11.27
N SER A 177 7.08 9.16 11.75
CA SER A 177 6.87 10.49 11.18
C SER A 177 8.15 11.32 10.98
N SER A 178 9.26 10.99 11.65
CA SER A 178 10.57 11.64 11.49
C SER A 178 11.16 11.47 10.09
N SER A 179 10.78 10.41 9.36
CA SER A 179 11.23 10.17 7.97
C SER A 179 10.43 10.92 6.92
N VAL A 180 9.21 11.39 7.23
CA VAL A 180 8.34 12.08 6.28
C VAL A 180 9.00 13.30 5.64
N PRO A 181 9.68 14.20 6.37
CA PRO A 181 10.41 15.31 5.74
C PRO A 181 11.36 14.86 4.63
N ARG A 182 12.15 13.80 4.85
CA ARG A 182 13.09 13.30 3.84
C ARG A 182 12.36 12.66 2.66
N ALA A 183 11.28 11.91 2.90
CA ALA A 183 10.46 11.38 1.81
C ALA A 183 9.89 12.51 0.94
N ILE A 184 9.44 13.59 1.57
CA ILE A 184 8.89 14.78 0.90
C ILE A 184 9.97 15.50 0.07
N GLU A 185 11.19 15.63 0.59
CA GLU A 185 12.32 16.16 -0.20
C GLU A 185 12.60 15.31 -1.44
N ILE A 186 12.63 13.98 -1.31
CA ILE A 186 12.90 13.07 -2.43
C ILE A 186 11.81 13.19 -3.52
N ILE A 187 10.54 13.25 -3.14
CA ILE A 187 9.46 13.41 -4.14
C ILE A 187 9.48 14.80 -4.79
N GLU A 188 9.90 15.85 -4.07
CA GLU A 188 10.11 17.19 -4.61
C GLU A 188 11.26 17.20 -5.63
N GLU A 189 12.38 16.53 -5.31
CA GLU A 189 13.52 16.37 -6.21
C GLU A 189 13.14 15.61 -7.51
N GLU A 190 12.25 14.62 -7.42
CA GLU A 190 11.70 13.90 -8.58
C GLU A 190 10.53 14.66 -9.27
N ASN A 191 10.14 15.84 -8.77
CA ASN A 191 9.01 16.64 -9.26
C ASN A 191 7.66 15.91 -9.24
N LEU A 192 7.46 15.00 -8.29
CA LEU A 192 6.20 14.29 -8.12
C LEU A 192 5.17 15.20 -7.42
N PRO A 193 3.95 15.36 -7.98
CA PRO A 193 2.89 16.11 -7.31
C PRO A 193 2.50 15.49 -5.95
N TYR A 194 2.29 16.31 -4.92
CA TYR A 194 1.99 15.82 -3.58
C TYR A 194 0.74 14.95 -3.51
N ASP A 195 -0.28 15.22 -4.33
CA ASP A 195 -1.52 14.45 -4.39
C ASP A 195 -1.37 13.05 -4.98
N ARG A 196 -0.14 12.70 -5.42
CA ARG A 196 0.27 11.35 -5.82
C ARG A 196 0.87 10.55 -4.68
N PHE A 197 1.11 11.14 -3.51
CA PHE A 197 1.74 10.48 -2.38
C PHE A 197 0.74 10.30 -1.23
N ILE A 198 0.63 9.07 -0.73
CA ILE A 198 -0.19 8.70 0.43
C ILE A 198 0.78 8.29 1.55
N TRP A 199 0.72 9.01 2.68
CA TRP A 199 1.43 8.64 3.90
C TRP A 199 0.58 7.65 4.70
N VAL A 200 1.00 6.39 4.63
CA VAL A 200 0.44 5.23 5.36
C VAL A 200 0.98 5.20 6.79
N HIS A 201 0.17 4.75 7.74
CA HIS A 201 0.45 4.81 9.19
C HIS A 201 0.67 6.23 9.72
N ALA A 202 0.04 7.23 9.12
CA ALA A 202 0.12 8.60 9.64
C ALA A 202 -0.43 8.69 11.07
N ASP A 203 -1.34 7.79 11.44
CA ASP A 203 -1.85 7.61 12.80
C ASP A 203 -0.95 6.79 13.73
N GLY A 204 0.15 6.20 13.25
CA GLY A 204 1.04 5.32 14.04
C GLY A 204 1.53 6.00 15.32
N LEU A 205 2.31 7.07 15.16
CA LEU A 205 2.73 7.95 16.27
C LEU A 205 1.76 9.11 16.54
N MET A 206 0.76 9.31 15.66
CA MET A 206 -0.23 10.39 15.74
C MET A 206 0.40 11.78 15.93
N ASP A 207 1.48 12.06 15.20
CA ASP A 207 2.14 13.37 15.20
C ASP A 207 1.30 14.39 14.42
N MET A 208 0.35 15.00 15.12
CA MET A 208 -0.60 15.95 14.52
C MET A 208 0.08 17.17 13.89
N GLU A 209 1.25 17.59 14.38
CA GLU A 209 1.97 18.72 13.78
C GLU A 209 2.45 18.34 12.37
N LYS A 210 3.09 17.18 12.22
CA LYS A 210 3.53 16.71 10.91
C LYS A 210 2.37 16.35 9.99
N ILE A 211 1.33 15.68 10.51
CA ILE A 211 0.13 15.34 9.72
C ILE A 211 -0.47 16.61 9.11
N ILE A 212 -0.68 17.66 9.90
CA ILE A 212 -1.27 18.91 9.41
C ILE A 212 -0.30 19.62 8.45
N LYS A 213 0.99 19.69 8.81
CA LYS A 213 2.02 20.36 7.98
C LYS A 213 2.10 19.76 6.58
N PHE A 214 2.16 18.43 6.48
CA PHE A 214 2.32 17.74 5.20
C PHE A 214 0.99 17.55 4.47
N GLY A 215 -0.13 17.34 5.17
CA GLY A 215 -1.46 17.38 4.57
C GLY A 215 -1.72 18.71 3.86
N LYS A 216 -1.33 19.85 4.47
CA LYS A 216 -1.42 21.18 3.83
C LYS A 216 -0.54 21.34 2.58
N LYS A 217 0.51 20.52 2.40
CA LYS A 217 1.26 20.48 1.13
C LYS A 217 0.48 19.77 0.02
N GLY A 218 -0.45 18.89 0.36
CA GLY A 218 -1.33 18.21 -0.60
C GLY A 218 -1.23 16.69 -0.59
N ILE A 219 -0.44 16.08 0.31
CA ILE A 219 -0.38 14.61 0.40
C ILE A 219 -1.66 14.05 1.01
N TRP A 220 -1.94 12.79 0.72
CA TRP A 220 -2.99 12.04 1.39
C TRP A 220 -2.48 11.50 2.73
N ILE A 221 -3.36 11.47 3.72
CA ILE A 221 -3.10 11.01 5.08
C ILE A 221 -3.91 9.75 5.28
N GLN A 222 -3.26 8.64 5.65
CA GLN A 222 -3.95 7.39 5.87
C GLN A 222 -3.89 6.98 7.34
N PHE A 223 -5.08 6.77 7.91
CA PHE A 223 -5.28 6.23 9.24
C PHE A 223 -5.70 4.78 9.12
N ASP A 224 -4.78 3.87 9.39
CA ASP A 224 -4.96 2.45 9.16
C ASP A 224 -4.70 1.57 10.38
N GLY A 225 -4.35 2.14 11.54
CA GLY A 225 -4.30 1.40 12.80
C GLY A 225 -5.66 1.17 13.47
N ILE A 226 -6.77 1.22 12.72
CA ILE A 226 -8.13 1.14 13.26
C ILE A 226 -8.52 -0.32 13.48
N GLY A 227 -8.84 -0.71 14.72
CA GLY A 227 -9.28 -2.09 14.97
C GLY A 227 -9.50 -2.45 16.44
N THR A 228 -8.86 -1.76 17.39
CA THR A 228 -9.10 -1.98 18.83
C THR A 228 -9.71 -0.75 19.50
N VAL A 229 -10.50 -0.97 20.56
CA VAL A 229 -11.15 0.10 21.34
C VAL A 229 -10.12 1.06 21.94
N GLU A 230 -9.00 0.53 22.43
CA GLU A 230 -7.90 1.32 23.00
C GLU A 230 -7.30 2.26 21.94
N LYS A 231 -7.07 1.73 20.73
CA LYS A 231 -6.60 2.53 19.59
C LYS A 231 -7.66 3.52 19.09
N PHE A 232 -8.95 3.32 19.38
CA PHE A 232 -9.99 4.20 18.87
C PHE A 232 -9.98 5.60 19.49
N THR A 233 -9.54 5.72 20.75
CA THR A 233 -9.66 6.98 21.52
C THR A 233 -8.89 8.17 20.92
N LYS A 234 -7.82 7.92 20.16
CA LYS A 234 -7.02 8.97 19.50
C LYS A 234 -7.66 9.52 18.22
N TYR A 235 -8.54 8.78 17.53
CA TYR A 235 -9.07 9.22 16.23
C TYR A 235 -10.09 10.36 16.32
N PRO A 236 -11.11 10.35 17.20
CA PRO A 236 -12.07 11.46 17.28
C PRO A 236 -11.43 12.84 17.46
N PRO A 237 -10.47 13.06 18.39
CA PRO A 237 -9.81 14.37 18.50
C PRO A 237 -8.93 14.68 17.27
N ALA A 238 -8.22 13.71 16.71
CA ALA A 238 -7.41 13.91 15.50
C ALA A 238 -8.28 14.31 14.30
N ILE A 239 -9.40 13.62 14.06
CA ILE A 239 -10.34 13.90 12.97
C ILE A 239 -10.97 15.28 13.16
N ARG A 240 -11.37 15.67 14.38
CA ARG A 240 -11.86 17.04 14.64
C ARG A 240 -10.82 18.09 14.25
N LYS A 241 -9.56 17.84 14.57
CA LYS A 241 -8.49 18.75 14.17
C LYS A 241 -8.32 18.82 12.65
N LEU A 242 -8.41 17.69 11.95
CA LEU A 242 -8.37 17.67 10.48
C LEU A 242 -9.58 18.35 9.83
N ILE A 243 -10.76 18.33 10.47
CA ILE A 243 -11.92 19.14 10.05
C ILE A 243 -11.58 20.63 10.14
N GLU A 244 -11.06 21.09 11.28
CA GLU A 244 -10.68 22.50 11.48
C GLU A 244 -9.65 22.99 10.46
N GLU A 245 -8.72 22.12 10.07
CA GLU A 245 -7.67 22.43 9.11
C GLU A 245 -8.06 22.18 7.63
N ASN A 246 -9.31 21.76 7.36
CA ASN A 246 -9.84 21.44 6.03
C ASN A 246 -9.11 20.29 5.30
N LEU A 247 -8.61 19.30 6.05
CA LEU A 247 -7.84 18.17 5.52
C LEU A 247 -8.65 16.88 5.34
N ILE A 248 -9.95 16.88 5.67
CA ILE A 248 -10.83 15.70 5.53
C ILE A 248 -10.86 15.11 4.12
N PRO A 249 -10.88 15.91 3.03
CA PRO A 249 -10.87 15.35 1.67
C PRO A 249 -9.62 14.51 1.32
N GLN A 250 -8.55 14.61 2.12
CA GLN A 250 -7.29 13.89 1.93
C GLN A 250 -7.12 12.72 2.91
N LEU A 251 -8.10 12.49 3.80
CA LEU A 251 -8.03 11.46 4.82
C LEU A 251 -8.57 10.13 4.30
N LEU A 252 -7.78 9.07 4.45
CA LEU A 252 -8.11 7.70 4.09
C LEU A 252 -8.14 6.80 5.33
N PHE A 253 -8.88 5.71 5.25
CA PHE A 253 -9.03 4.75 6.33
C PHE A 253 -8.70 3.32 5.88
N GLY A 254 -8.12 2.55 6.80
CA GLY A 254 -7.90 1.11 6.68
C GLY A 254 -7.80 0.49 8.06
N GLN A 255 -7.45 -0.78 8.10
CA GLN A 255 -7.21 -1.53 9.34
C GLN A 255 -5.80 -2.12 9.38
N ASP A 256 -5.08 -2.10 8.26
CA ASP A 256 -3.77 -2.73 8.11
C ASP A 256 -3.80 -4.16 8.64
N SER A 257 -4.93 -4.83 8.39
CA SER A 257 -5.16 -6.15 8.95
C SER A 257 -4.42 -7.16 8.09
N GLY A 258 -3.41 -7.82 8.66
CA GLY A 258 -2.81 -9.00 8.06
C GLY A 258 -3.63 -10.22 8.44
N SER A 259 -4.42 -10.71 7.49
CA SER A 259 -5.36 -11.81 7.75
C SER A 259 -4.62 -13.15 7.81
N PHE A 260 -3.65 -13.42 6.93
CA PHE A 260 -2.88 -14.68 6.95
C PHE A 260 -1.38 -14.40 6.92
N TRP A 261 -0.67 -14.86 7.95
CA TRP A 261 0.79 -14.70 8.10
C TRP A 261 1.46 -16.07 8.08
N VAL A 262 2.54 -16.19 7.30
CA VAL A 262 3.37 -17.40 7.25
C VAL A 262 4.83 -17.10 7.53
#